data_AF-A0A2Z6NK07-F1
#
_entry.id   AF-A0A2Z6NK07-F1
#
_cell.length_a   1.000
_cell.length_b   1.000
_cell.length_c   1.000
_cell.angle_alpha   90.00
_cell.angle_beta   90.00
_cell.angle_gamma   90.00
#
_symmetry.space_group_name_H-M   'P 1'
#
loop_
_entity.id
_entity.type
_entity.pdbx_description
1 polymer ?
#
loop_
_entity_poly.entity_id
_entity_poly.type
_entity_poly.pdbx_seq_one_letter_code
_entity_poly.pdbx_strand_id
1 'polypeptide(L)'
;MAATPNAAVLLVGRVFVGIGIGMASMTSPLYISEASPTRVRGALVSLNSFLITAGQFLSYLINLAFTKLEGTWRWMLGIAALPAVEAEIQIMSESTEMEMKQAEIIGNITMAQMLKTKALAGFASNQTALLLSLITAGLNAFGSIISIYLIDRTGRKKLALISLAGVVASLALLTAVFRQTETKSPLISPTETSKFNTTCPAYSAAANPAKWHCMTCLKAESNCAFCASTNKLKPGACLINDDLSKGHCASQHRDWYTKGCPNKTGWIAIVGLGLYILFFSPGMGTVPWVINSEIYPLRYRGICGGMASTTMWVSNLIVSQSFLSVTEAIGTAWTFMVFGIISCLAIVFVIVFVPETKGVPMEEMERMLEERSLGFH
;
A
#
# COMPACT_ATOMS: atom_id res chain seq x y z
N MET A 1 -22.06 -9.89 -4.29
CA MET A 1 -21.59 -9.36 -2.99
C MET A 1 -22.50 -8.30 -2.37
N ALA A 2 -22.95 -7.28 -3.10
CA ALA A 2 -23.79 -6.20 -2.54
C ALA A 2 -25.13 -6.68 -1.91
N ALA A 3 -25.73 -7.74 -2.46
CA ALA A 3 -27.01 -8.27 -1.97
C ALA A 3 -26.88 -9.31 -0.82
N THR A 4 -25.70 -9.49 -0.21
CA THR A 4 -25.45 -10.66 0.65
C THR A 4 -26.25 -10.67 1.96
N PRO A 5 -26.92 -11.80 2.31
CA PRO A 5 -27.68 -11.93 3.55
C PRO A 5 -26.85 -12.45 4.74
N ASN A 6 -25.69 -13.06 4.50
CA ASN A 6 -24.82 -13.61 5.54
C ASN A 6 -23.33 -13.47 5.17
N ALA A 7 -22.44 -13.64 6.16
CA ALA A 7 -21.00 -13.49 5.98
C ALA A 7 -20.38 -14.55 5.05
N ALA A 8 -20.95 -15.75 4.97
CA ALA A 8 -20.46 -16.83 4.12
C ALA A 8 -20.56 -16.47 2.63
N VAL A 9 -21.70 -15.92 2.18
CA VAL A 9 -21.86 -15.50 0.78
C VAL A 9 -20.95 -14.31 0.46
N LEU A 10 -20.60 -13.47 1.44
CA LEU A 10 -19.62 -12.41 1.26
C LEU A 10 -18.21 -12.99 1.02
N LEU A 11 -17.82 -14.02 1.79
CA LEU A 11 -16.54 -14.70 1.61
C LEU A 11 -16.45 -15.38 0.24
N VAL A 12 -17.49 -16.12 -0.17
CA VAL A 12 -17.56 -16.73 -1.50
C VAL A 12 -17.44 -15.69 -2.60
N GLY A 13 -18.16 -14.56 -2.48
CA GLY A 13 -18.07 -13.47 -3.45
C GLY A 13 -16.67 -12.85 -3.55
N ARG A 14 -15.91 -12.79 -2.45
CA ARG A 14 -14.51 -12.32 -2.47
C ARG A 14 -13.58 -13.28 -3.21
N VAL A 15 -13.83 -14.60 -3.11
CA VAL A 15 -13.05 -15.59 -3.86
C VAL A 15 -13.25 -15.39 -5.36
N PHE A 16 -14.50 -15.27 -5.82
CA PHE A 16 -14.79 -15.02 -7.23
C PHE A 16 -14.17 -13.72 -7.76
N VAL A 17 -14.29 -12.63 -6.99
CA VAL A 17 -13.65 -11.36 -7.37
C VAL A 17 -12.13 -11.45 -7.35
N GLY A 18 -11.54 -12.18 -6.41
CA GLY A 18 -10.11 -12.45 -6.40
C GLY A 18 -9.62 -13.16 -7.66
N ILE A 19 -10.37 -14.17 -8.13
CA ILE A 19 -10.07 -14.88 -9.39
C ILE A 19 -10.15 -13.91 -10.57
N GLY A 20 -11.21 -13.09 -10.65
CA GLY A 20 -11.36 -12.09 -11.71
C GLY A 20 -10.23 -11.06 -11.74
N ILE A 21 -9.85 -10.51 -10.58
CA ILE A 21 -8.72 -9.57 -10.48
C ILE A 21 -7.41 -10.25 -10.90
N GLY A 22 -7.18 -11.49 -10.49
CA GLY A 22 -5.99 -12.26 -10.86
C GLY A 22 -5.85 -12.42 -12.37
N MET A 23 -6.94 -12.80 -13.04
CA MET A 23 -6.98 -12.93 -14.51
C MET A 23 -6.77 -11.56 -15.20
N ALA A 24 -7.57 -10.56 -14.85
CA ALA A 24 -7.49 -9.23 -15.44
C ALA A 24 -6.11 -8.57 -15.26
N SER A 25 -5.47 -8.77 -14.10
CA SER A 25 -4.17 -8.17 -13.80
C SER A 25 -3.08 -8.54 -14.80
N MET A 26 -3.16 -9.70 -15.45
CA MET A 26 -2.19 -10.10 -16.48
C MET A 26 -2.71 -9.96 -17.90
N THR A 27 -3.98 -10.28 -18.16
CA THR A 27 -4.50 -10.20 -19.53
C THR A 27 -4.49 -8.77 -20.05
N SER A 28 -4.80 -7.77 -19.21
CA SER A 28 -4.82 -6.36 -19.61
C SER A 28 -3.46 -5.84 -20.08
N PRO A 29 -2.37 -5.87 -19.28
CA PRO A 29 -1.08 -5.36 -19.74
C PRO A 29 -0.51 -6.15 -20.93
N LEU A 30 -0.79 -7.47 -21.02
CA LEU A 30 -0.37 -8.31 -22.15
C LEU A 30 -1.05 -7.87 -23.44
N TYR A 31 -2.39 -7.78 -23.44
CA TYR A 31 -3.15 -7.34 -24.61
C TYR A 31 -2.74 -5.94 -25.07
N ILE A 32 -2.60 -5.00 -24.12
CA ILE A 32 -2.14 -3.64 -24.43
C ILE A 32 -0.75 -3.71 -25.07
N SER A 33 0.18 -4.51 -24.54
CA SER A 33 1.54 -4.58 -25.07
C SER A 33 1.63 -5.11 -26.51
N GLU A 34 0.69 -5.95 -26.93
CA GLU A 34 0.63 -6.58 -28.26
C GLU A 34 -0.04 -5.68 -29.30
N ALA A 35 -1.13 -4.99 -28.91
CA ALA A 35 -1.82 -4.05 -29.78
C ALA A 35 -1.04 -2.72 -29.95
N SER A 36 -0.11 -2.42 -29.05
CA SER A 36 0.59 -1.13 -29.02
C SER A 36 1.77 -1.06 -29.98
N PRO A 37 1.97 0.06 -30.70
CA PRO A 37 3.20 0.31 -31.42
C PRO A 37 4.40 0.43 -30.47
N THR A 38 5.54 -0.13 -30.86
CA THR A 38 6.75 -0.29 -30.03
C THR A 38 7.27 1.02 -29.40
N ARG A 39 6.99 2.17 -30.01
CA ARG A 39 7.44 3.49 -29.55
C ARG A 39 6.71 4.03 -28.31
N VAL A 40 5.42 3.71 -28.16
CA VAL A 40 4.55 4.22 -27.07
C VAL A 40 3.93 3.10 -26.23
N ARG A 41 4.38 1.86 -26.45
CA ARG A 41 3.95 0.67 -25.71
C ARG A 41 4.07 0.85 -24.19
N GLY A 42 5.15 1.46 -23.72
CA GLY A 42 5.37 1.70 -22.30
C GLY A 42 4.33 2.65 -21.69
N ALA A 43 4.03 3.75 -22.37
CA ALA A 43 3.01 4.71 -21.98
C ALA A 43 1.60 4.07 -21.96
N LEU A 44 1.26 3.29 -22.98
CA LEU A 44 -0.05 2.61 -23.08
C LEU A 44 -0.24 1.57 -21.98
N VAL A 45 0.78 0.76 -21.67
CA VAL A 45 0.69 -0.19 -20.53
C VAL A 45 0.68 0.56 -19.19
N SER A 46 1.38 1.69 -19.07
CA SER A 46 1.33 2.53 -17.87
C SER A 46 -0.03 3.20 -17.65
N LEU A 47 -0.80 3.41 -18.72
CA LEU A 47 -2.18 3.91 -18.64
C LEU A 47 -3.05 2.95 -17.82
N ASN A 48 -2.90 1.64 -17.99
CA ASN A 48 -3.57 0.63 -17.16
C ASN A 48 -3.27 0.84 -15.67
N SER A 49 -2.01 1.10 -15.32
CA SER A 49 -1.63 1.38 -13.93
C SER A 49 -2.24 2.67 -13.40
N PHE A 50 -2.29 3.72 -14.21
CA PHE A 50 -2.98 4.97 -13.84
C PHE A 50 -4.45 4.71 -13.51
N LEU A 51 -5.14 3.90 -14.29
CA LEU A 51 -6.56 3.63 -14.10
C LEU A 51 -6.83 2.78 -12.86
N ILE A 52 -5.89 1.90 -12.49
CA ILE A 52 -5.86 1.25 -11.17
C ILE A 52 -5.82 2.27 -10.05
N THR A 53 -4.89 3.20 -10.10
CA THR A 53 -4.72 4.20 -9.04
C THR A 53 -5.84 5.24 -9.01
N ALA A 54 -6.38 5.64 -10.17
CA ALA A 54 -7.53 6.53 -10.29
C ALA A 54 -8.80 5.88 -9.74
N GLY A 55 -9.00 4.58 -10.04
CA GLY A 55 -10.06 3.78 -9.43
C GLY A 55 -9.94 3.76 -7.91
N GLN A 56 -8.77 3.43 -7.36
CA GLN A 56 -8.55 3.47 -5.90
C GLN A 56 -8.88 4.83 -5.29
N PHE A 57 -8.50 5.94 -5.94
CA PHE A 57 -8.81 7.29 -5.49
C PHE A 57 -10.31 7.58 -5.48
N LEU A 58 -11.01 7.28 -6.59
CA LEU A 58 -12.46 7.46 -6.69
C LEU A 58 -13.21 6.58 -5.68
N SER A 59 -12.70 5.37 -5.38
CA SER A 59 -13.25 4.49 -4.35
C SER A 59 -13.22 5.15 -2.98
N TYR A 60 -12.11 5.80 -2.62
CA TYR A 60 -12.00 6.50 -1.34
C TYR A 60 -12.93 7.72 -1.29
N LEU A 61 -13.14 8.44 -2.40
CA LEU A 61 -14.12 9.53 -2.47
C LEU A 61 -15.56 9.04 -2.26
N ILE A 62 -15.94 7.94 -2.92
CA ILE A 62 -17.26 7.31 -2.75
C ILE A 62 -17.43 6.86 -1.29
N ASN A 63 -16.42 6.17 -0.73
CA ASN A 63 -16.45 5.75 0.67
C ASN A 63 -16.63 6.95 1.61
N LEU A 64 -15.89 8.05 1.38
CA LEU A 64 -16.00 9.26 2.17
C LEU A 64 -17.41 9.87 2.09
N ALA A 65 -17.99 9.95 0.88
CA ALA A 65 -19.33 10.49 0.66
C ALA A 65 -20.42 9.67 1.40
N PHE A 66 -20.32 8.34 1.39
CA PHE A 66 -21.31 7.46 1.99
C PHE A 66 -21.04 7.09 3.46
N THR A 67 -19.95 7.57 4.08
CA THR A 67 -19.63 7.23 5.48
C THR A 67 -20.62 7.72 6.53
N LYS A 68 -21.44 8.73 6.22
CA LYS A 68 -22.39 9.33 7.16
C LYS A 68 -23.80 8.72 7.10
N LEU A 69 -24.03 7.75 6.21
CA LEU A 69 -25.35 7.15 5.99
C LEU A 69 -25.35 5.70 6.53
N GLU A 70 -26.31 5.38 7.38
CA GLU A 70 -26.47 4.03 7.95
C GLU A 70 -27.00 3.04 6.87
N GLY A 71 -26.46 1.82 6.83
CA GLY A 71 -26.89 0.76 5.90
C GLY A 71 -26.30 0.76 4.49
N THR A 72 -25.42 1.71 4.16
CA THR A 72 -25.00 2.00 2.77
C THR A 72 -23.77 1.21 2.28
N TRP A 73 -23.16 0.32 3.08
CA TRP A 73 -22.02 -0.50 2.64
C TRP A 73 -22.36 -1.39 1.42
N ARG A 74 -23.65 -1.75 1.26
CA ARG A 74 -24.16 -2.47 0.09
C ARG A 74 -24.08 -1.62 -1.18
N TRP A 75 -24.36 -0.32 -1.09
CA TRP A 75 -24.20 0.63 -2.20
C TRP A 75 -22.74 0.92 -2.52
N MET A 76 -21.86 0.97 -1.50
CA MET A 76 -20.41 1.05 -1.71
C MET A 76 -19.88 -0.14 -2.55
N LEU A 77 -20.44 -1.34 -2.35
CA LEU A 77 -20.13 -2.53 -3.16
C LEU A 77 -20.92 -2.61 -4.48
N GLY A 78 -22.13 -2.04 -4.53
CA GLY A 78 -23.02 -2.09 -5.69
C GLY A 78 -22.58 -1.15 -6.81
N ILE A 79 -22.13 0.06 -6.46
CA ILE A 79 -21.58 1.03 -7.43
C ILE A 79 -20.31 0.46 -8.08
N ALA A 80 -19.53 -0.33 -7.35
CA ALA A 80 -18.34 -1.00 -7.89
C ALA A 80 -18.66 -2.07 -8.97
N ALA A 81 -19.93 -2.52 -9.08
CA ALA A 81 -20.34 -3.49 -10.10
C ALA A 81 -20.73 -2.84 -11.43
N LEU A 82 -21.04 -1.53 -11.46
CA LEU A 82 -21.49 -0.83 -12.68
C LEU A 82 -20.43 -0.86 -13.80
N PRO A 83 -19.14 -0.56 -13.53
CA PRO A 83 -18.11 -0.59 -14.58
C PRO A 83 -17.81 -2.01 -15.09
N ALA A 84 -18.00 -3.03 -14.24
CA ALA A 84 -17.80 -4.42 -14.63
C ALA A 84 -18.87 -4.90 -15.61
N VAL A 85 -20.14 -4.52 -15.37
CA VAL A 85 -21.27 -4.84 -16.26
C VAL A 85 -21.13 -4.09 -17.60
N GLU A 86 -20.74 -2.81 -17.56
CA GLU A 86 -20.47 -2.03 -18.77
C GLU A 86 -19.34 -2.64 -19.61
N ALA A 87 -18.24 -3.05 -18.97
CA ALA A 87 -17.13 -3.71 -19.66
C ALA A 87 -17.55 -5.06 -20.28
N GLU A 88 -18.34 -5.87 -19.58
CA GLU A 88 -18.81 -7.17 -20.08
C GLU A 88 -19.77 -7.01 -21.28
N ILE A 89 -20.62 -5.98 -21.27
CA ILE A 89 -21.49 -5.61 -22.40
C ILE A 89 -20.66 -5.11 -23.60
N GLN A 90 -19.65 -4.27 -23.35
CA GLN A 90 -18.78 -3.73 -24.39
C GLN A 90 -17.99 -4.86 -25.08
N ILE A 91 -17.37 -5.76 -24.31
CA ILE A 91 -16.60 -6.90 -24.83
C ILE A 91 -17.48 -7.83 -25.69
N MET A 92 -18.74 -8.03 -25.30
CA MET A 92 -19.71 -8.80 -26.10
C MET A 92 -20.03 -8.12 -27.44
N SER A 93 -20.10 -6.78 -27.46
CA SER A 93 -20.32 -6.00 -28.69
C SER A 93 -19.10 -5.93 -29.62
N GLU A 94 -17.90 -6.08 -29.07
CA GLU A 94 -16.62 -5.86 -29.76
C GLU A 94 -16.07 -7.12 -30.46
N SER A 95 -16.66 -8.30 -30.19
CA SER A 95 -16.31 -9.57 -30.85
C SER A 95 -16.59 -9.61 -32.37
N THR A 96 -17.23 -8.59 -32.94
CA THR A 96 -17.52 -8.47 -34.38
C THR A 96 -16.61 -7.52 -35.17
N GLU A 97 -15.70 -6.74 -34.56
CA GLU A 97 -14.87 -5.75 -35.27
C GLU A 97 -13.37 -5.86 -34.93
N MET A 98 -12.72 -6.94 -35.37
CA MET A 98 -11.33 -7.29 -35.04
C MET A 98 -10.19 -6.40 -35.57
N GLU A 99 -10.39 -5.21 -36.16
CA GLU A 99 -9.28 -4.57 -36.92
C GLU A 99 -8.83 -3.14 -36.56
N MET A 100 -9.63 -2.16 -36.14
CA MET A 100 -9.07 -0.83 -35.85
C MET A 100 -10.04 0.06 -35.07
N LYS A 101 -9.79 0.30 -33.77
CA LYS A 101 -10.06 1.56 -33.03
C LYS A 101 -9.83 1.40 -31.51
N GLN A 102 -8.56 1.40 -31.09
CA GLN A 102 -8.18 1.24 -29.67
C GLN A 102 -7.74 2.57 -29.05
N ALA A 103 -8.65 3.32 -28.42
CA ALA A 103 -8.30 4.41 -27.49
C ALA A 103 -9.50 4.96 -26.68
N GLU A 104 -10.21 4.15 -25.87
CA GLU A 104 -10.97 4.71 -24.71
C GLU A 104 -11.47 3.69 -23.67
N ILE A 105 -10.91 2.48 -23.60
CA ILE A 105 -11.47 1.40 -22.76
C ILE A 105 -10.43 0.88 -21.77
N ILE A 106 -9.95 1.74 -20.85
CA ILE A 106 -9.24 1.23 -19.67
C ILE A 106 -9.71 2.00 -18.39
N GLY A 107 -10.78 2.79 -18.50
CA GLY A 107 -11.38 3.76 -17.55
C GLY A 107 -11.56 3.44 -16.05
N ASN A 108 -12.22 2.40 -15.56
CA ASN A 108 -12.94 1.28 -16.14
C ASN A 108 -12.92 0.14 -15.09
N ILE A 109 -11.76 -0.49 -14.90
CA ILE A 109 -11.71 -1.93 -14.53
C ILE A 109 -11.23 -2.26 -13.11
N THR A 110 -10.87 -1.32 -12.25
CA THR A 110 -10.19 -1.68 -10.98
C THR A 110 -10.73 -0.98 -9.75
N MET A 111 -11.81 -1.55 -9.21
CA MET A 111 -12.52 -1.11 -8.00
C MET A 111 -12.76 -2.25 -7.00
N ALA A 112 -11.78 -3.12 -6.79
CA ALA A 112 -11.99 -4.31 -5.96
C ALA A 112 -10.83 -4.66 -4.98
N GLN A 113 -10.07 -3.69 -4.51
CA GLN A 113 -8.95 -3.96 -3.57
C GLN A 113 -9.12 -3.50 -2.12
N MET A 114 -10.24 -2.92 -1.69
CA MET A 114 -10.24 -2.20 -0.40
C MET A 114 -11.30 -2.66 0.58
N LEU A 115 -11.10 -3.87 1.11
CA LEU A 115 -11.80 -4.36 2.29
C LEU A 115 -10.87 -5.13 3.25
N LYS A 116 -9.64 -4.61 3.43
CA LYS A 116 -8.67 -5.05 4.46
C LYS A 116 -8.04 -3.93 5.31
N THR A 117 -8.50 -2.68 5.25
CA THR A 117 -8.03 -1.59 6.12
C THR A 117 -9.12 -1.09 7.07
N LYS A 118 -9.68 -2.00 7.88
CA LYS A 118 -10.62 -1.61 8.95
C LYS A 118 -10.24 -2.07 10.36
N ALA A 119 -9.00 -2.49 10.62
CA ALA A 119 -8.68 -3.02 11.95
C ALA A 119 -7.29 -2.68 12.50
N LEU A 120 -6.59 -1.64 12.01
CA LEU A 120 -5.19 -1.46 12.43
C LEU A 120 -4.69 -0.08 12.83
N ALA A 121 -5.20 0.99 12.24
CA ALA A 121 -4.81 2.32 12.65
C ALA A 121 -5.73 2.76 13.79
N GLY A 122 -5.28 2.57 15.03
CA GLY A 122 -5.92 3.11 16.23
C GLY A 122 -5.80 4.64 16.28
N PHE A 123 -6.42 5.33 15.31
CA PHE A 123 -6.64 6.76 15.36
C PHE A 123 -8.11 7.00 15.67
N ALA A 124 -8.34 7.75 16.74
CA ALA A 124 -9.65 8.25 17.13
C ALA A 124 -10.14 9.25 16.06
N SER A 125 -10.82 8.75 15.04
CA SER A 125 -11.87 9.38 14.21
C SER A 125 -11.90 8.71 12.83
N ASN A 126 -13.04 8.13 12.45
CA ASN A 126 -13.21 7.43 11.16
C ASN A 126 -12.92 8.34 9.94
N GLN A 127 -13.03 9.66 10.08
CA GLN A 127 -12.80 10.61 8.99
C GLN A 127 -11.32 10.85 8.70
N THR A 128 -10.44 10.83 9.72
CA THR A 128 -9.02 11.13 9.54
C THR A 128 -8.29 9.97 8.85
N ALA A 129 -8.65 8.72 9.17
CA ALA A 129 -8.10 7.53 8.51
C ALA A 129 -8.45 7.48 7.00
N LEU A 130 -9.69 7.84 6.65
CA LEU A 130 -10.12 7.93 5.25
C LEU A 130 -9.44 9.08 4.51
N LEU A 131 -9.27 10.23 5.17
CA LEU A 131 -8.56 11.38 4.57
C LEU A 131 -7.10 11.06 4.28
N LEU A 132 -6.41 10.37 5.18
CA LEU A 132 -5.04 9.89 4.95
C LEU A 132 -4.98 8.92 3.76
N SER A 133 -5.93 7.99 3.69
CA SER A 133 -6.02 7.03 2.59
C SER A 133 -6.28 7.72 1.24
N LEU A 134 -7.15 8.74 1.24
CA LEU A 134 -7.43 9.58 0.07
C LEU A 134 -6.18 10.32 -0.42
N ILE A 135 -5.39 10.90 0.49
CA ILE A 135 -4.12 11.56 0.16
C ILE A 135 -3.15 10.54 -0.47
N THR A 136 -3.01 9.36 0.12
CA THR A 136 -2.11 8.32 -0.42
C THR A 136 -2.53 7.87 -1.82
N ALA A 137 -3.83 7.70 -2.07
CA ALA A 137 -4.33 7.32 -3.38
C ALA A 137 -4.15 8.44 -4.41
N GLY A 138 -4.37 9.70 -4.02
CA GLY A 138 -4.14 10.86 -4.88
C GLY A 138 -2.68 11.00 -5.30
N LEU A 139 -1.74 10.83 -4.36
CA LEU A 139 -0.30 10.82 -4.65
C LEU A 139 0.08 9.66 -5.58
N ASN A 140 -0.53 8.49 -5.42
CA ASN A 140 -0.29 7.34 -6.28
C ASN A 140 -0.86 7.54 -7.70
N ALA A 141 -2.03 8.18 -7.83
CA ALA A 141 -2.59 8.56 -9.13
C ALA A 141 -1.70 9.58 -9.84
N PHE A 142 -1.23 10.59 -9.12
CA PHE A 142 -0.30 11.58 -9.65
C PHE A 142 1.04 10.95 -10.07
N GLY A 143 1.61 10.07 -9.26
CA GLY A 143 2.82 9.31 -9.60
C GLY A 143 2.65 8.45 -10.85
N SER A 144 1.46 7.87 -11.06
CA SER A 144 1.16 7.09 -12.26
C SER A 144 1.08 7.96 -13.52
N ILE A 145 0.55 9.19 -13.42
CA ILE A 145 0.58 10.17 -14.54
C ILE A 145 2.03 10.49 -14.92
N ILE A 146 2.89 10.74 -13.92
CA ILE A 146 4.32 10.96 -14.14
C ILE A 146 4.95 9.75 -14.84
N SER A 147 4.56 8.53 -14.46
CA SER A 147 5.05 7.30 -15.07
C SER A 147 4.82 7.25 -16.58
N ILE A 148 3.60 7.56 -17.03
CA ILE A 148 3.20 7.52 -18.45
C ILE A 148 4.15 8.39 -19.30
N TYR A 149 4.53 9.56 -18.78
CA TYR A 149 5.44 10.47 -19.48
C TYR A 149 6.92 10.03 -19.40
N LEU A 150 7.35 9.52 -18.25
CA LEU A 150 8.76 9.19 -18.03
C LEU A 150 9.19 7.86 -18.63
N ILE A 151 8.29 6.87 -18.76
CA ILE A 151 8.66 5.50 -19.09
C ILE A 151 9.28 5.35 -20.48
N ASP A 152 8.75 6.07 -21.48
CA ASP A 152 9.29 6.05 -22.83
C ASP A 152 10.43 7.07 -23.03
N ARG A 153 10.54 8.10 -22.17
CA ARG A 153 11.67 9.05 -22.22
C ARG A 153 12.93 8.51 -21.56
N THR A 154 12.83 8.06 -20.32
CA THR A 154 14.00 7.68 -19.49
C THR A 154 14.47 6.25 -19.74
N GLY A 155 13.59 5.35 -20.16
CA GLY A 155 13.87 3.91 -20.23
C GLY A 155 13.41 3.17 -18.98
N ARG A 156 13.06 1.89 -19.13
CA ARG A 156 12.39 1.10 -18.07
C ARG A 156 13.36 0.81 -16.93
N LYS A 157 14.57 0.36 -17.26
CA LYS A 157 15.59 0.00 -16.27
C LYS A 157 16.03 1.22 -15.46
N LYS A 158 16.30 2.34 -16.12
CA LYS A 158 16.72 3.58 -15.44
C LYS A 158 15.61 4.12 -14.54
N LEU A 159 14.36 4.11 -14.99
CA LEU A 159 13.22 4.56 -14.19
C LEU A 159 13.02 3.69 -12.93
N ALA A 160 13.13 2.37 -13.06
CA ALA A 160 13.08 1.45 -11.92
C ALA A 160 14.20 1.71 -10.91
N LEU A 161 15.43 1.96 -11.36
CA LEU A 161 16.57 2.24 -10.48
C LEU A 161 16.42 3.58 -9.74
N ILE A 162 15.97 4.64 -10.42
CA ILE A 162 15.71 5.95 -9.80
C ILE A 162 14.61 5.82 -8.73
N SER A 163 13.55 5.09 -9.05
CA SER A 163 12.44 4.81 -8.13
C SER A 163 12.91 4.04 -6.90
N LEU A 164 13.66 2.95 -7.07
CA LEU A 164 14.19 2.16 -5.96
C LEU A 164 15.16 2.96 -5.08
N ALA A 165 16.02 3.80 -5.67
CA ALA A 165 16.90 4.68 -4.90
C ALA A 165 16.10 5.68 -4.04
N GLY A 166 15.05 6.29 -4.61
CA GLY A 166 14.13 7.16 -3.87
C GLY A 166 13.35 6.44 -2.78
N VAL A 167 12.94 5.19 -3.02
CA VAL A 167 12.31 4.32 -2.01
C VAL A 167 13.26 4.03 -0.86
N VAL A 168 14.51 3.65 -1.13
CA VAL A 168 15.53 3.41 -0.09
C VAL A 168 15.76 4.67 0.75
N ALA A 169 15.90 5.84 0.11
CA ALA A 169 16.08 7.11 0.82
C ALA A 169 14.85 7.45 1.71
N SER A 170 13.64 7.21 1.20
CA SER A 170 12.40 7.46 1.94
C SER A 170 12.23 6.49 3.11
N LEU A 171 12.58 5.21 2.94
CA LEU A 171 12.56 4.21 4.01
C LEU A 171 13.62 4.49 5.08
N ALA A 172 14.80 4.98 4.69
CA ALA A 172 15.83 5.42 5.63
C ALA A 172 15.35 6.63 6.45
N LEU A 173 14.69 7.61 5.81
CA LEU A 173 14.07 8.75 6.50
C LEU A 173 13.00 8.28 7.49
N LEU A 174 12.08 7.40 7.07
CA LEU A 174 11.04 6.84 7.94
C LEU A 174 11.65 6.10 9.13
N THR A 175 12.66 5.26 8.89
CA THR A 175 13.42 4.55 9.93
C THR A 175 13.99 5.53 10.96
N ALA A 176 14.63 6.61 10.51
CA ALA A 176 15.21 7.63 11.39
C ALA A 176 14.14 8.36 12.21
N VAL A 177 13.01 8.73 11.58
CA VAL A 177 11.90 9.42 12.26
C VAL A 177 11.23 8.54 13.30
N PHE A 178 10.97 7.26 12.99
CA PHE A 178 10.38 6.34 13.96
C PHE A 178 11.34 6.03 15.10
N ARG A 179 12.64 5.88 14.82
CA ARG A 179 13.66 5.70 15.87
C ARG A 179 13.79 6.91 16.79
N GLN A 180 13.69 8.12 16.24
CA GLN A 180 13.62 9.34 17.04
C GLN A 180 12.32 9.42 17.86
N THR A 181 11.20 8.95 17.30
CA THR A 181 9.91 8.92 18.00
C THR A 181 9.94 7.97 19.18
N GLU A 182 10.53 6.78 19.02
CA GLU A 182 10.68 5.81 20.12
C GLU A 182 11.60 6.34 21.23
N THR A 183 12.72 6.98 20.88
CA THR A 183 13.71 7.45 21.86
C THR A 183 13.35 8.76 22.56
N LYS A 184 12.64 9.68 21.89
CA LYS A 184 12.22 10.98 22.43
C LYS A 184 10.75 11.01 22.88
N SER A 185 10.14 9.84 23.07
CA SER A 185 8.77 9.75 23.58
C SER A 185 8.66 10.32 25.01
N PRO A 186 7.54 10.99 25.35
CA PRO A 186 7.34 11.56 26.66
C PRO A 186 7.46 10.48 27.75
N LEU A 187 8.12 10.84 28.84
CA LEU A 187 8.28 9.99 30.02
C LEU A 187 6.93 9.76 30.71
N ILE A 188 6.83 8.69 31.48
CA ILE A 188 5.68 8.46 32.36
C ILE A 188 6.03 9.03 33.73
N SER A 189 5.15 9.89 34.25
CA SER A 189 5.32 10.42 35.60
C SER A 189 4.68 9.48 36.61
N PRO A 190 5.44 8.99 37.63
CA PRO A 190 4.88 8.17 38.69
C PRO A 190 3.77 8.88 39.47
N THR A 191 3.91 10.19 39.69
CA THR A 191 2.95 11.01 40.44
C THR A 191 1.65 11.28 39.69
N GLU A 192 1.71 11.38 38.36
CA GLU A 192 0.49 11.46 37.54
C GLU A 192 -0.17 10.10 37.44
N THR A 193 0.61 9.03 37.35
CA THR A 193 0.09 7.66 37.24
C THR A 193 -0.61 7.22 38.53
N SER A 194 -0.07 7.59 39.70
CA SER A 194 -0.70 7.28 41.00
C SER A 194 -2.02 8.01 41.26
N LYS A 195 -2.32 9.10 40.52
CA LYS A 195 -3.64 9.78 40.60
C LYS A 195 -4.75 8.93 40.02
N PHE A 196 -4.42 7.95 39.19
CA PHE A 196 -5.36 7.01 38.61
C PHE A 196 -5.27 5.68 39.36
N ASN A 197 -6.40 5.19 39.85
CA ASN A 197 -6.47 3.96 40.64
C ASN A 197 -6.20 2.67 39.82
N THR A 198 -6.18 2.78 38.49
CA THR A 198 -6.10 1.65 37.54
C THR A 198 -4.85 1.77 36.67
N THR A 199 -3.71 1.30 37.17
CA THR A 199 -2.43 1.30 36.45
C THR A 199 -2.22 0.01 35.67
N CYS A 200 -1.46 0.06 34.57
CA CYS A 200 -1.06 -1.13 33.80
C CYS A 200 -0.30 -2.14 34.68
N PRO A 201 -0.65 -3.44 34.71
CA PRO A 201 0.01 -4.45 35.54
C PRO A 201 1.51 -4.52 35.28
N ALA A 202 1.91 -4.48 34.00
CA ALA A 202 3.32 -4.47 33.59
C ALA A 202 4.10 -3.25 34.10
N TYR A 203 3.46 -2.09 34.24
CA TYR A 203 4.08 -0.89 34.82
C TYR A 203 4.25 -1.03 36.33
N SER A 204 3.26 -1.59 37.03
CA SER A 204 3.32 -1.81 38.48
C SER A 204 4.36 -2.86 38.88
N ALA A 205 4.60 -3.87 38.04
CA ALA A 205 5.60 -4.91 38.24
C ALA A 205 7.03 -4.48 37.82
N ALA A 206 7.20 -3.28 37.29
CA ALA A 206 8.48 -2.84 36.74
C ALA A 206 9.50 -2.46 37.83
N ALA A 207 10.74 -2.93 37.68
CA ALA A 207 11.82 -2.62 38.62
C ALA A 207 12.26 -1.14 38.63
N ASN A 208 12.01 -0.38 37.54
CA ASN A 208 12.40 1.03 37.42
C ASN A 208 11.34 1.86 36.66
N PRO A 209 10.21 2.22 37.29
CA PRO A 209 9.10 2.93 36.64
C PRO A 209 9.49 4.33 36.11
N ALA A 210 10.50 4.98 36.69
CA ALA A 210 10.95 6.32 36.27
C ALA A 210 11.64 6.38 34.89
N LYS A 211 12.11 5.23 34.37
CA LYS A 211 12.69 5.13 33.01
C LYS A 211 11.67 4.78 31.94
N TRP A 212 10.40 4.58 32.31
CA TRP A 212 9.38 4.20 31.35
C TRP A 212 8.96 5.39 30.50
N HIS A 213 8.90 5.17 29.20
CA HIS A 213 8.38 6.12 28.23
C HIS A 213 7.01 5.65 27.73
N CYS A 214 6.23 6.57 27.14
CA CYS A 214 4.93 6.26 26.55
C CYS A 214 4.97 5.00 25.66
N MET A 215 6.00 4.85 24.82
CA MET A 215 6.09 3.71 23.91
C MET A 215 6.41 2.39 24.62
N THR A 216 7.12 2.44 25.76
CA THR A 216 7.37 1.26 26.61
C THR A 216 6.07 0.78 27.26
N CYS A 217 5.24 1.70 27.74
CA CYS A 217 3.93 1.36 28.31
C CYS A 217 3.01 0.69 27.27
N LEU A 218 2.91 1.27 26.06
CA LEU A 218 2.06 0.72 25.01
C LEU A 218 2.54 -0.63 24.47
N LYS A 219 3.85 -0.90 24.50
CA LYS A 219 4.44 -2.18 24.06
C LYS A 219 4.49 -3.24 25.15
N ALA A 220 4.28 -2.87 26.43
CA ALA A 220 4.40 -3.80 27.53
C ALA A 220 3.31 -4.88 27.50
N GLU A 221 2.07 -4.49 27.18
CA GLU A 221 0.93 -5.40 27.12
C GLU A 221 -0.17 -4.82 26.20
N SER A 222 -0.92 -5.67 25.50
CA SER A 222 -1.98 -5.23 24.56
C SER A 222 -3.12 -4.46 25.25
N ASN A 223 -3.26 -4.64 26.56
CA ASN A 223 -4.29 -4.00 27.38
C ASN A 223 -3.77 -2.75 28.10
N CYS A 224 -2.65 -2.15 27.68
CA CYS A 224 -2.13 -0.93 28.27
C CYS A 224 -2.26 0.26 27.31
N ALA A 225 -2.53 1.43 27.88
CA ALA A 225 -2.79 2.67 27.16
C ALA A 225 -2.12 3.86 27.85
N PHE A 226 -1.87 4.91 27.09
CA PHE A 226 -1.21 6.12 27.55
C PHE A 226 -2.18 7.29 27.57
N CYS A 227 -2.37 7.89 28.74
CA CYS A 227 -3.12 9.13 28.90
C CYS A 227 -2.12 10.30 28.94
N ALA A 228 -2.18 11.17 27.92
CA ALA A 228 -1.28 12.31 27.83
C ALA A 228 -1.61 13.39 28.87
N SER A 229 -0.61 14.19 29.24
CA SER A 229 -0.87 15.39 30.05
C SER A 229 -1.62 16.45 29.23
N THR A 230 -2.18 17.47 29.90
CA THR A 230 -2.84 18.62 29.24
C THR A 230 -1.97 19.31 28.19
N ASN A 231 -0.64 19.26 28.38
CA ASN A 231 0.32 19.58 27.34
C ASN A 231 0.92 18.28 26.78
N LYS A 232 0.63 17.97 25.51
CA LYS A 232 0.88 16.65 24.88
C LYS A 232 2.33 16.15 24.94
N LEU A 233 3.30 17.04 25.13
CA LEU A 233 4.72 16.71 25.24
C LEU A 233 5.23 16.51 26.67
N LYS A 234 4.41 16.80 27.69
CA LYS A 234 4.77 16.61 29.10
C LYS A 234 4.55 15.16 29.54
N PRO A 235 5.18 14.73 30.65
CA PRO A 235 5.03 13.38 31.15
C PRO A 235 3.57 13.00 31.40
N GLY A 236 3.15 11.83 30.92
CA GLY A 236 1.78 11.33 31.04
C GLY A 236 1.65 10.16 32.02
N ALA A 237 0.51 9.48 31.99
CA ALA A 237 0.20 8.33 32.84
C ALA A 237 0.00 7.06 32.00
N CYS A 238 0.46 5.91 32.53
CA CYS A 238 0.28 4.59 31.92
C CYS A 238 -0.87 3.83 32.63
N LEU A 239 -1.93 3.52 31.89
CA LEU A 239 -3.19 2.99 32.43
C LEU A 239 -3.60 1.71 31.70
N ILE A 240 -4.55 0.98 32.29
CA ILE A 240 -5.21 -0.13 31.60
C ILE A 240 -6.12 0.42 30.49
N ASN A 241 -6.18 -0.30 29.38
CA ASN A 241 -7.04 -0.04 28.25
C ASN A 241 -8.46 -0.54 28.53
N ASP A 242 -9.15 0.15 29.43
CA ASP A 242 -10.56 -0.07 29.77
C ASP A 242 -11.38 1.20 29.49
N ASP A 243 -12.68 1.03 29.20
CA ASP A 243 -13.58 2.14 28.89
C ASP A 243 -13.72 3.10 30.07
N LEU A 244 -13.57 2.61 31.32
CA LEU A 244 -13.55 3.43 32.53
C LEU A 244 -12.32 4.36 32.56
N SER A 245 -11.13 3.81 32.34
CA SER A 245 -9.86 4.57 32.34
C SER A 245 -9.83 5.59 31.19
N LYS A 246 -10.37 5.21 30.03
CA LYS A 246 -10.55 6.11 28.89
C LYS A 246 -11.51 7.25 29.21
N GLY A 247 -12.64 6.97 29.86
CA GLY A 247 -13.60 7.97 30.32
C GLY A 247 -12.99 8.95 31.35
N HIS A 248 -12.18 8.45 32.28
CA HIS A 248 -11.47 9.27 33.27
C HIS A 248 -10.37 10.14 32.64
N CYS A 249 -9.68 9.68 31.60
CA CYS A 249 -8.74 10.52 30.85
C CYS A 249 -9.47 11.60 30.06
N ALA A 250 -10.58 11.24 29.41
CA ALA A 250 -11.40 12.17 28.63
C ALA A 250 -12.05 13.26 29.51
N SER A 251 -12.51 12.93 30.72
CA SER A 251 -13.10 13.91 31.65
C SER A 251 -12.11 15.00 32.05
N GLN A 252 -10.81 14.69 32.10
CA GLN A 252 -9.74 15.66 32.35
C GLN A 252 -9.27 16.39 31.09
N HIS A 253 -10.00 16.29 29.96
CA HIS A 253 -9.65 16.91 28.68
C HIS A 253 -8.27 16.49 28.16
N ARG A 254 -7.88 15.23 28.41
CA ARG A 254 -6.61 14.65 28.00
C ARG A 254 -6.79 13.69 26.82
N ASP A 255 -5.79 13.64 25.95
CA ASP A 255 -5.79 12.75 24.79
C ASP A 255 -5.40 11.32 25.19
N TRP A 256 -6.14 10.34 24.64
CA TRP A 256 -5.93 8.92 24.88
C TRP A 256 -5.21 8.26 23.71
N TYR A 257 -4.13 7.55 24.00
CA TYR A 257 -3.27 6.90 23.01
C TYR A 257 -3.15 5.40 23.30
N THR A 258 -3.34 4.57 22.27
CA THR A 258 -3.27 3.09 22.39
C THR A 258 -2.19 2.47 21.52
N LYS A 259 -1.84 3.10 20.39
CA LYS A 259 -0.90 2.52 19.40
C LYS A 259 0.25 3.44 18.99
N GLY A 260 0.27 4.68 19.46
CA GLY A 260 1.32 5.64 19.12
C GLY A 260 1.35 6.82 20.07
N CYS A 261 2.55 7.36 20.30
CA CYS A 261 2.77 8.45 21.24
C CYS A 261 2.79 9.81 20.53
N PRO A 262 2.37 10.89 21.21
CA PRO A 262 2.48 12.24 20.66
C PRO A 262 3.94 12.64 20.46
N ASN A 263 4.25 13.20 19.29
CA ASN A 263 5.58 13.70 18.97
C ASN A 263 5.49 14.96 18.09
N LYS A 264 6.35 15.95 18.37
CA LYS A 264 6.48 17.19 17.58
C LYS A 264 6.96 16.94 16.16
N THR A 265 7.75 15.89 15.92
CA THR A 265 8.28 15.55 14.58
C THR A 265 7.43 14.54 13.83
N GLY A 266 6.24 14.18 14.32
CA GLY A 266 5.37 13.19 13.66
C GLY A 266 4.95 13.56 12.23
N TRP A 267 4.85 14.86 11.92
CA TRP A 267 4.53 15.32 10.56
C TRP A 267 5.60 14.94 9.52
N ILE A 268 6.87 14.78 9.94
CA ILE A 268 7.96 14.34 9.06
C ILE A 268 7.71 12.91 8.57
N ALA A 269 7.08 12.06 9.39
CA ALA A 269 6.70 10.70 8.96
C ALA A 269 5.64 10.73 7.86
N ILE A 270 4.69 11.68 7.90
CA ILE A 270 3.68 11.87 6.85
C ILE A 270 4.35 12.30 5.55
N VAL A 271 5.29 13.25 5.62
CA VAL A 271 6.09 13.68 4.45
C VAL A 271 6.93 12.52 3.90
N GLY A 272 7.58 11.74 4.77
CA GLY A 272 8.36 10.57 4.36
C GLY A 272 7.51 9.49 3.67
N LEU A 273 6.29 9.26 4.14
CA LEU A 273 5.34 8.36 3.49
C LEU A 273 4.89 8.90 2.12
N GLY A 274 4.63 10.21 2.03
CA GLY A 274 4.30 10.85 0.75
C GLY A 274 5.43 10.73 -0.26
N LEU A 275 6.67 10.99 0.16
CA LEU A 275 7.87 10.81 -0.67
C LEU A 275 8.05 9.37 -1.12
N TYR A 276 7.86 8.40 -0.22
CA TYR A 276 7.89 6.98 -0.56
C TYR A 276 6.91 6.66 -1.70
N ILE A 277 5.67 7.14 -1.62
CA ILE A 277 4.64 6.90 -2.65
C ILE A 277 5.03 7.56 -3.97
N LEU A 278 5.52 8.80 -3.93
CA LEU A 278 5.93 9.56 -5.13
C LEU A 278 7.12 8.92 -5.86
N PHE A 279 8.03 8.27 -5.15
CA PHE A 279 9.12 7.53 -5.78
C PHE A 279 8.71 6.13 -6.21
N PHE A 280 7.91 5.43 -5.41
CA PHE A 280 7.45 4.07 -5.70
C PHE A 280 6.55 4.03 -6.95
N SER A 281 5.56 4.91 -7.01
CA SER A 281 4.50 4.89 -8.02
C SER A 281 5.01 4.94 -9.47
N PRO A 282 5.84 5.92 -9.89
CA PRO A 282 6.23 6.06 -11.29
C PRO A 282 7.19 4.97 -11.80
N GLY A 283 7.92 4.28 -10.91
CA GLY A 283 8.85 3.23 -11.26
C GLY A 283 8.34 1.85 -10.86
N MET A 284 8.58 1.44 -9.62
CA MET A 284 8.20 0.10 -9.15
C MET A 284 6.69 -0.18 -9.17
N GLY A 285 5.84 0.85 -9.25
CA GLY A 285 4.40 0.69 -9.43
C GLY A 285 3.99 0.21 -10.83
N THR A 286 4.65 0.70 -11.88
CA THR A 286 4.23 0.47 -13.28
C THR A 286 5.24 -0.36 -14.07
N VAL A 287 6.54 -0.13 -13.88
CA VAL A 287 7.62 -0.71 -14.69
C VAL A 287 7.64 -2.24 -14.64
N PRO A 288 7.45 -2.92 -13.50
CA PRO A 288 7.39 -4.39 -13.48
C PRO A 288 6.30 -4.96 -14.38
N TRP A 289 5.12 -4.32 -14.45
CA TRP A 289 4.03 -4.74 -15.34
C TRP A 289 4.41 -4.58 -16.81
N VAL A 290 5.06 -3.46 -17.14
CA VAL A 290 5.56 -3.21 -18.50
C VAL A 290 6.62 -4.23 -18.89
N ILE A 291 7.67 -4.40 -18.09
CA ILE A 291 8.75 -5.37 -18.38
C ILE A 291 8.20 -6.79 -18.49
N ASN A 292 7.30 -7.20 -17.59
CA ASN A 292 6.69 -8.52 -17.61
C ASN A 292 5.90 -8.78 -18.91
N SER A 293 5.32 -7.74 -19.52
CA SER A 293 4.66 -7.86 -20.83
C SER A 293 5.65 -7.82 -22.03
N GLU A 294 6.80 -7.17 -21.87
CA GLU A 294 7.77 -6.95 -22.95
C GLU A 294 8.82 -8.07 -23.08
N ILE A 295 9.11 -8.80 -22.00
CA ILE A 295 10.26 -9.73 -21.93
C ILE A 295 9.98 -11.14 -22.47
N TYR A 296 8.73 -11.60 -22.41
CA TYR A 296 8.41 -12.99 -22.75
C TYR A 296 8.18 -13.20 -24.25
N PRO A 297 8.66 -14.32 -24.82
CA PRO A 297 8.35 -14.69 -26.21
C PRO A 297 6.86 -15.04 -26.35
N LEU A 298 6.30 -14.80 -27.55
CA LEU A 298 4.86 -14.93 -27.82
C LEU A 298 4.29 -16.31 -27.43
N ARG A 299 5.06 -17.38 -27.59
CA ARG A 299 4.62 -18.76 -27.31
C ARG A 299 4.40 -19.06 -25.82
N TYR A 300 5.18 -18.47 -24.92
CA TYR A 300 5.16 -18.79 -23.48
C TYR A 300 4.68 -17.65 -22.58
N ARG A 301 4.43 -16.47 -23.17
CA ARG A 301 4.05 -15.26 -22.47
C ARG A 301 2.84 -15.41 -21.54
N GLY A 302 1.81 -16.14 -21.95
CA GLY A 302 0.63 -16.38 -21.10
C GLY A 302 0.98 -17.13 -19.81
N ILE A 303 1.80 -18.19 -19.92
CA ILE A 303 2.23 -19.02 -18.77
C ILE A 303 3.17 -18.21 -17.87
N CYS A 304 4.20 -17.59 -18.45
CA CYS A 304 5.16 -16.80 -17.69
C CYS A 304 4.50 -15.58 -17.02
N GLY A 305 3.56 -14.91 -17.71
CA GLY A 305 2.75 -13.84 -17.15
C GLY A 305 1.90 -14.31 -15.97
N GLY A 306 1.22 -15.45 -16.11
CA GLY A 306 0.45 -16.07 -15.03
C GLY A 306 1.29 -16.43 -13.80
N MET A 307 2.49 -17.00 -14.00
CA MET A 307 3.44 -17.30 -12.93
C MET A 307 3.92 -16.03 -12.21
N ALA A 308 4.23 -14.96 -12.96
CA ALA A 308 4.62 -13.68 -12.40
C ALA A 308 3.50 -13.07 -11.54
N SER A 309 2.24 -13.14 -12.00
CA SER A 309 1.08 -12.65 -11.24
C SER A 309 0.88 -13.42 -9.95
N THR A 310 0.95 -14.74 -10.04
CA THR A 310 0.80 -15.62 -8.88
C THR A 310 1.87 -15.28 -7.84
N THR A 311 3.12 -15.09 -8.27
CA THR A 311 4.22 -14.68 -7.39
C THR A 311 3.97 -13.31 -6.74
N MET A 312 3.48 -12.33 -7.51
CA MET A 312 3.11 -11.00 -7.01
C MET A 312 2.03 -11.08 -5.91
N TRP A 313 0.92 -11.77 -6.19
CA TRP A 313 -0.21 -11.88 -5.27
C TRP A 313 0.12 -12.70 -4.02
N VAL A 314 0.90 -13.77 -4.15
CA VAL A 314 1.41 -14.53 -3.01
C VAL A 314 2.35 -13.68 -2.15
N SER A 315 3.27 -12.93 -2.77
CA SER A 315 4.16 -12.01 -2.04
C SER A 315 3.36 -10.92 -1.31
N ASN A 316 2.33 -10.37 -1.95
CA ASN A 316 1.41 -9.41 -1.33
C ASN A 316 0.69 -10.02 -0.13
N LEU A 317 0.19 -11.26 -0.25
CA LEU A 317 -0.46 -11.97 0.85
C LEU A 317 0.50 -12.15 2.03
N ILE A 318 1.72 -12.65 1.78
CA ILE A 318 2.74 -12.86 2.82
C ILE A 318 3.01 -11.55 3.57
N VAL A 319 3.36 -10.47 2.85
CA VAL A 319 3.65 -9.18 3.47
C VAL A 319 2.43 -8.64 4.23
N SER A 320 1.22 -8.78 3.68
CA SER A 320 0.00 -8.27 4.32
C SER A 320 -0.33 -8.98 5.64
N GLN A 321 -0.01 -10.28 5.76
CA GLN A 321 -0.25 -11.06 6.97
C GLN A 321 0.90 -10.90 7.98
N SER A 322 2.15 -10.83 7.52
CA SER A 322 3.31 -10.76 8.40
C SER A 322 3.61 -9.35 8.92
N PHE A 323 3.18 -8.29 8.23
CA PHE A 323 3.55 -6.90 8.54
C PHE A 323 3.29 -6.54 10.01
N LEU A 324 2.14 -6.96 10.53
CA LEU A 324 1.76 -6.70 11.91
C LEU A 324 2.64 -7.40 12.92
N SER A 325 2.75 -8.72 12.77
CA SER A 325 3.54 -9.56 13.67
C SER A 325 5.00 -9.11 13.70
N VAL A 326 5.56 -8.72 12.55
CA VAL A 326 6.93 -8.16 12.46
C VAL A 326 7.00 -6.81 13.18
N THR A 327 6.03 -5.92 12.95
CA THR A 327 6.01 -4.60 13.60
C THR A 327 5.90 -4.71 15.13
N GLU A 328 5.13 -5.66 15.63
CA GLU A 328 5.00 -5.93 17.07
C GLU A 328 6.28 -6.56 17.65
N ALA A 329 6.91 -7.50 16.93
CA ALA A 329 8.08 -8.22 17.43
C ALA A 329 9.37 -7.37 17.43
N ILE A 330 9.67 -6.66 16.33
CA ILE A 330 10.94 -5.91 16.18
C ILE A 330 10.75 -4.40 16.22
N GLY A 331 9.52 -3.88 16.22
CA GLY A 331 9.24 -2.45 16.21
C GLY A 331 9.15 -1.84 14.81
N THR A 332 8.47 -0.69 14.71
CA THR A 332 8.20 0.00 13.44
C THR A 332 9.47 0.46 12.74
N ALA A 333 10.43 1.05 13.48
CA ALA A 333 11.68 1.55 12.92
C ALA A 333 12.49 0.43 12.24
N TRP A 334 12.66 -0.70 12.93
CA TRP A 334 13.40 -1.85 12.40
C TRP A 334 12.67 -2.54 11.24
N THR A 335 11.34 -2.56 11.26
CA THR A 335 10.53 -3.07 10.15
C THR A 335 10.79 -2.30 8.85
N PHE A 336 10.81 -0.95 8.90
CA PHE A 336 11.15 -0.14 7.73
C PHE A 336 12.61 -0.32 7.27
N MET A 337 13.53 -0.55 8.21
CA MET A 337 14.92 -0.85 7.88
C MET A 337 15.06 -2.18 7.11
N VAL A 338 14.33 -3.22 7.51
CA VAL A 338 14.30 -4.50 6.78
C VAL A 338 13.79 -4.31 5.36
N PHE A 339 12.71 -3.55 5.15
CA PHE A 339 12.24 -3.23 3.80
C PHE A 339 13.23 -2.39 3.00
N GLY A 340 13.99 -1.51 3.65
CA GLY A 340 15.08 -0.76 3.04
C GLY A 340 16.20 -1.68 2.53
N ILE A 341 16.61 -2.67 3.33
CA ILE A 341 17.62 -3.67 2.94
C ILE A 341 17.14 -4.50 1.74
N ILE A 342 15.88 -4.97 1.77
CA ILE A 342 15.29 -5.72 0.66
C ILE A 342 15.26 -4.85 -0.61
N SER A 343 14.97 -3.55 -0.48
CA SER A 343 14.98 -2.62 -1.61
C SER A 343 16.39 -2.39 -2.16
N CYS A 344 17.43 -2.35 -1.32
CA CYS A 344 18.82 -2.34 -1.78
C CYS A 344 19.19 -3.62 -2.56
N LEU A 345 18.76 -4.79 -2.09
CA LEU A 345 18.95 -6.05 -2.82
C LEU A 345 18.20 -6.04 -4.16
N ALA A 346 17.00 -5.45 -4.21
CA ALA A 346 16.25 -5.27 -5.44
C ALA A 346 16.98 -4.35 -6.45
N ILE A 347 17.68 -3.30 -5.98
CA ILE A 347 18.53 -2.46 -6.86
C ILE A 347 19.62 -3.32 -7.51
N VAL A 348 20.33 -4.13 -6.72
CA VAL A 348 21.37 -5.03 -7.24
C VAL A 348 20.78 -6.00 -8.27
N PHE A 349 19.63 -6.59 -7.96
CA PHE A 349 18.92 -7.48 -8.88
C PHE A 349 18.56 -6.80 -10.21
N VAL A 350 18.03 -5.58 -10.17
CA VAL A 350 17.66 -4.82 -11.39
C VAL A 350 18.91 -4.44 -12.20
N ILE A 351 20.03 -4.12 -11.56
CA ILE A 351 21.29 -3.82 -12.26
C ILE A 351 21.79 -5.05 -13.02
N VAL A 352 21.81 -6.21 -12.38
CA VAL A 352 22.40 -7.45 -12.92
C VAL A 352 21.47 -8.12 -13.93
N PHE A 353 20.23 -8.41 -13.53
CA PHE A 353 19.37 -9.32 -14.29
C PHE A 353 18.48 -8.60 -15.31
N VAL A 354 18.00 -7.39 -14.99
CA VAL A 354 17.01 -6.71 -15.85
C VAL A 354 17.68 -6.02 -17.04
N PRO A 355 17.34 -6.37 -18.30
CA PRO A 355 17.78 -5.65 -19.49
C PRO A 355 16.96 -4.37 -19.72
N GLU A 356 17.43 -3.49 -20.58
CA GLU A 356 16.64 -2.35 -21.07
C GLU A 356 15.75 -2.82 -22.23
N THR A 357 14.44 -2.62 -22.12
CA THR A 357 13.43 -3.10 -23.10
C THR A 357 12.88 -1.98 -23.99
N LYS A 358 13.35 -0.73 -23.78
CA LYS A 358 12.85 0.45 -24.48
C LYS A 358 13.08 0.36 -26.00
N GLY A 359 11.98 0.39 -26.75
CA GLY A 359 11.98 0.51 -28.21
C GLY A 359 12.41 -0.75 -28.97
N VAL A 360 12.65 -1.85 -28.28
CA VAL A 360 13.05 -3.12 -28.89
C VAL A 360 11.79 -3.90 -29.30
N PRO A 361 11.67 -4.31 -30.58
CA PRO A 361 10.60 -5.21 -31.02
C PRO A 361 10.73 -6.59 -30.37
N MET A 362 9.62 -7.32 -30.26
CA MET A 362 9.56 -8.54 -29.46
C MET A 362 10.44 -9.67 -29.99
N GLU A 363 10.61 -9.77 -31.30
CA GLU A 363 11.49 -10.74 -31.96
C GLU A 363 12.97 -10.48 -31.65
N GLU A 364 13.36 -9.21 -31.59
CA GLU A 364 14.74 -8.82 -31.28
C GLU A 364 15.06 -8.97 -29.79
N MET A 365 14.06 -8.81 -28.90
CA MET A 365 14.19 -9.12 -27.48
C MET A 365 14.55 -10.60 -27.24
N GLU A 366 13.95 -11.53 -28.00
CA GLU A 366 14.26 -12.96 -27.89
C GLU A 366 15.73 -13.22 -28.27
N ARG A 367 16.18 -12.70 -29.42
CA ARG A 367 17.58 -12.80 -29.86
C ARG A 367 18.57 -12.20 -28.86
N MET A 368 18.24 -11.03 -28.29
CA MET A 368 19.09 -10.39 -27.27
C MET A 368 19.22 -11.23 -26.00
N LEU A 369 18.16 -11.92 -25.59
CA LEU A 369 18.20 -12.80 -24.41
C LEU A 369 18.99 -14.08 -24.71
N GLU A 370 18.87 -14.64 -25.92
CA GLU A 370 19.68 -15.78 -26.38
C GLU A 370 21.18 -15.44 -26.42
N GLU A 371 21.56 -14.32 -27.04
CA GLU A 371 22.96 -13.85 -27.09
C GLU A 371 23.54 -13.62 -25.69
N ARG A 372 22.75 -13.04 -24.78
CA ARG A 372 23.17 -12.81 -23.40
C ARG A 372 23.32 -14.13 -22.63
N SER A 373 22.51 -15.14 -22.90
CA SER A 373 22.66 -16.47 -22.32
C SER A 373 23.96 -17.15 -22.75
N LEU A 374 24.41 -16.92 -23.99
CA LEU A 374 25.66 -17.45 -24.55
C LEU A 374 26.91 -16.74 -24.00
N GLY A 375 26.78 -15.52 -23.48
CA GLY A 375 27.88 -14.73 -22.89
C GLY A 375 28.09 -14.90 -21.37
N PHE A 376 27.31 -15.76 -20.70
CA PHE A 376 27.44 -16.07 -19.26
C PHE A 376 28.27 -17.35 -18.99
N HIS A 377 29.13 -17.76 -19.93
CA HIS A 377 30.13 -18.82 -19.75
C HIS A 377 31.52 -18.29 -19.42
#